data_AF-A0A4Q5LUS5-F1
#
_entry.id   AF-A0A4Q5LUS5-F1
#
_cell.length_a   1.000
_cell.length_b   1.000
_cell.length_c   1.000
_cell.angle_alpha   90.00
_cell.angle_beta   90.00
_cell.angle_gamma   90.00
#
_symmetry.space_group_name_H-M   'P 1'
#
loop_
_entity.id
_entity.type
_entity.pdbx_description
1 polymer ?
#
loop_
_entity_poly.entity_id
_entity_poly.type
_entity_poly.pdbx_seq_one_letter_code
_entity_poly.pdbx_strand_id
1 'polypeptide(L)'
;MRLLPMYILFSNLLFAQKNLPVNYLNEVPPKRVAKVFGNGIMSTERIEHSAPAFSPDGKKVLWAVMKMPSYRMQMLELNYTNGQWSNPEIPGFCDSLADFSFPNFSVDGKTLFFSSNKKINKADTLAKGNRLWYVSLKGDKWGIPKLVENLKSYEGIYGNSVAADGSVYFTYGPHRSPDWNIFSLKNGDKQPSSLPTNTKNYEDGPYIHPNEEYMIFESKRNDGIENSIDLYISFKKNDEWSEPVNMGSKINTAFSERFARVSPDGKYLFFGSNRNGNFDIFWIDASIINEFK
;
A
#
# COMPACT_ATOMS: atom_id res chain seq x y z
N MET A 1 23.73 -51.66 23.85
CA MET A 1 22.71 -50.61 24.02
C MET A 1 22.99 -49.53 22.97
N ARG A 2 22.34 -49.59 21.80
CA ARG A 2 22.50 -48.62 20.70
C ARG A 2 21.25 -47.73 20.69
N LEU A 3 21.44 -46.43 20.89
CA LEU A 3 20.38 -45.42 20.79
C LEU A 3 20.06 -45.18 19.30
N LEU A 4 18.80 -45.35 18.90
CA LEU A 4 18.29 -44.87 17.62
C LEU A 4 18.03 -43.35 17.70
N PRO A 5 18.34 -42.57 16.65
CA PRO A 5 17.95 -41.17 16.60
C PRO A 5 16.44 -41.06 16.30
N MET A 6 15.74 -40.35 17.18
CA MET A 6 14.34 -39.95 17.05
C MET A 6 14.26 -38.79 16.06
N TYR A 7 13.80 -39.05 14.85
CA TYR A 7 13.48 -37.99 13.88
C TYR A 7 12.15 -37.35 14.27
N ILE A 8 12.20 -36.14 14.80
CA ILE A 8 11.02 -35.29 14.96
C ILE A 8 10.68 -34.74 13.57
N LEU A 9 9.65 -35.33 12.96
CA LEU A 9 9.00 -34.76 11.77
C LEU A 9 8.27 -33.47 12.19
N PHE A 10 8.83 -32.32 11.83
CA PHE A 10 8.08 -31.07 11.81
C PHE A 10 7.05 -31.14 10.68
N SER A 11 5.82 -31.51 11.01
CA SER A 11 4.69 -31.33 10.10
C SER A 11 4.39 -29.84 9.99
N ASN A 12 4.72 -29.23 8.86
CA ASN A 12 4.20 -27.92 8.47
C ASN A 12 2.69 -28.04 8.28
N LEU A 13 1.93 -27.77 9.34
CA LEU A 13 0.49 -27.55 9.26
C LEU A 13 0.25 -26.18 8.63
N LEU A 14 0.29 -26.14 7.29
CA LEU A 14 -0.32 -25.09 6.50
C LEU A 14 -1.82 -25.12 6.79
N PHE A 15 -2.31 -24.17 7.59
CA PHE A 15 -3.71 -23.79 7.53
C PHE A 15 -3.94 -23.13 6.16
N ALA A 16 -4.18 -23.94 5.14
CA ALA A 16 -4.72 -23.47 3.88
C ALA A 16 -6.19 -23.10 4.13
N GLN A 17 -6.44 -21.90 4.64
CA GLN A 17 -7.71 -21.24 4.35
C GLN A 17 -7.76 -21.17 2.83
N LYS A 18 -8.67 -21.93 2.20
CA LYS A 18 -8.94 -21.84 0.76
C LYS A 18 -9.41 -20.41 0.50
N ASN A 19 -8.48 -19.50 0.23
CA ASN A 19 -8.80 -18.15 -0.20
C ASN A 19 -9.52 -18.30 -1.53
N LEU A 20 -10.80 -17.92 -1.55
CA LEU A 20 -11.53 -17.77 -2.80
C LEU A 20 -10.74 -16.79 -3.68
N PRO A 21 -10.67 -17.02 -4.99
CA PRO A 21 -9.97 -16.10 -5.88
C PRO A 21 -10.57 -14.71 -5.74
N VAL A 22 -9.71 -13.70 -5.55
CA VAL A 22 -10.13 -12.30 -5.49
C VAL A 22 -10.79 -11.92 -6.81
N ASN A 23 -11.97 -11.30 -6.75
CA ASN A 23 -12.68 -10.80 -7.92
C ASN A 23 -12.20 -9.38 -8.25
N TYR A 24 -11.43 -9.21 -9.32
CA TYR A 24 -10.95 -7.89 -9.74
C TYR A 24 -11.97 -7.16 -10.63
N LEU A 25 -13.13 -6.86 -10.06
CA LEU A 25 -14.26 -6.17 -10.73
C LEU A 25 -14.75 -6.85 -12.03
N ASN A 26 -14.58 -8.17 -12.13
CA ASN A 26 -14.82 -8.97 -13.34
C ASN A 26 -14.04 -8.49 -14.58
N GLU A 27 -12.97 -7.72 -14.41
CA GLU A 27 -12.17 -7.25 -15.55
C GLU A 27 -11.31 -8.37 -16.13
N VAL A 28 -11.06 -8.27 -17.44
CA VAL A 28 -10.14 -9.18 -18.13
C VAL A 28 -8.71 -8.89 -17.66
N PRO A 29 -8.00 -9.87 -17.08
CA PRO A 29 -6.65 -9.66 -16.55
C PRO A 29 -5.70 -8.95 -17.52
N PRO A 30 -4.89 -7.99 -17.03
CA PRO A 30 -3.84 -7.41 -17.83
C PRO A 30 -2.77 -8.48 -18.01
N LYS A 31 -2.28 -8.65 -19.24
CA LYS A 31 -1.09 -9.47 -19.47
C LYS A 31 0.15 -8.64 -19.07
N ARG A 32 1.20 -8.69 -19.89
CA ARG A 32 2.44 -7.91 -19.73
C ARG A 32 2.33 -6.47 -20.23
N VAL A 33 1.11 -5.92 -20.28
CA VAL A 33 0.84 -4.54 -20.73
C VAL A 33 -0.08 -3.91 -19.69
N ALA A 34 0.37 -2.79 -19.11
CA ALA A 34 -0.42 -2.04 -18.15
C ALA A 34 -1.69 -1.49 -18.80
N LYS A 35 -2.81 -1.62 -18.09
CA LYS A 35 -4.13 -1.11 -18.51
C LYS A 35 -4.74 -0.30 -17.39
N VAL A 36 -5.70 0.57 -17.69
CA VAL A 36 -6.54 1.19 -16.65
C VAL A 36 -7.35 0.09 -15.97
N PHE A 37 -7.52 0.20 -14.65
CA PHE A 37 -8.31 -0.68 -13.81
C PHE A 37 -9.51 0.04 -13.22
N GLY A 38 -10.63 -0.66 -13.11
CA GLY A 38 -11.87 -0.18 -12.50
C GLY A 38 -12.46 1.02 -13.22
N ASN A 39 -12.40 1.07 -14.55
CA ASN A 39 -12.87 2.21 -15.32
C ASN A 39 -14.35 2.52 -15.04
N GLY A 40 -14.66 3.75 -14.64
CA GLY A 40 -16.01 4.19 -14.27
C GLY A 40 -16.47 3.78 -12.86
N ILE A 41 -15.65 3.04 -12.11
CA ILE A 41 -15.95 2.63 -10.71
C ILE A 41 -14.89 3.20 -9.77
N MET A 42 -13.62 2.89 -10.03
CA MET A 42 -12.46 3.39 -9.30
C MET A 42 -11.79 4.52 -10.06
N SER A 43 -11.34 4.27 -11.29
CA SER A 43 -10.75 5.28 -12.18
C SER A 43 -11.88 6.07 -12.83
N THR A 44 -12.06 7.32 -12.42
CA THR A 44 -13.19 8.20 -12.77
C THR A 44 -12.69 9.61 -13.10
N GLU A 45 -13.54 10.65 -13.12
CA GLU A 45 -13.03 12.03 -13.20
C GLU A 45 -12.33 12.52 -11.92
N ARG A 46 -12.33 11.71 -10.86
CA ARG A 46 -11.58 11.99 -9.62
C ARG A 46 -10.09 11.71 -9.85
N ILE A 47 -9.26 12.25 -8.95
CA ILE A 47 -7.81 12.03 -9.01
C ILE A 47 -7.49 10.94 -7.99
N GLU A 48 -7.06 9.77 -8.45
CA GLU A 48 -6.69 8.68 -7.56
C GLU A 48 -5.40 9.00 -6.79
N HIS A 49 -5.44 8.76 -5.48
CA HIS A 49 -4.36 9.07 -4.54
C HIS A 49 -3.96 7.83 -3.70
N SER A 50 -4.14 6.64 -4.27
CA SER A 50 -3.51 5.38 -3.85
C SER A 50 -3.83 4.28 -4.87
N ALA A 51 -3.03 3.21 -4.93
CA ALA A 51 -3.52 1.95 -5.49
C ALA A 51 -4.61 1.31 -4.61
N PRO A 52 -5.47 0.45 -5.18
CA PRO A 52 -6.53 -0.25 -4.46
C PRO A 52 -5.98 -1.31 -3.50
N ALA A 53 -6.34 -1.20 -2.23
CA ALA A 53 -6.03 -2.19 -1.20
C ALA A 53 -7.16 -3.23 -1.12
N PHE A 54 -7.01 -4.34 -1.84
CA PHE A 54 -7.88 -5.50 -1.71
C PHE A 54 -7.63 -6.22 -0.39
N SER A 55 -8.70 -6.66 0.28
CA SER A 55 -8.58 -7.55 1.44
C SER A 55 -8.08 -8.93 1.00
N PRO A 56 -7.30 -9.64 1.84
CA PRO A 56 -6.80 -10.99 1.52
C PRO A 56 -7.89 -12.03 1.23
N ASP A 57 -9.08 -11.86 1.81
CA ASP A 57 -10.23 -12.72 1.55
C ASP A 57 -11.02 -12.33 0.28
N GLY A 58 -10.61 -11.26 -0.41
CA GLY A 58 -11.21 -10.76 -1.64
C GLY A 58 -12.60 -10.14 -1.49
N LYS A 59 -13.04 -9.84 -0.25
CA LYS A 59 -14.38 -9.31 0.01
C LYS A 59 -14.48 -7.80 0.06
N LYS A 60 -13.35 -7.10 0.19
CA LYS A 60 -13.30 -5.65 0.30
C LYS A 60 -12.19 -5.09 -0.57
N VAL A 61 -12.38 -3.88 -1.04
CA VAL A 61 -11.31 -3.07 -1.62
C VAL A 61 -11.49 -1.63 -1.23
N LEU A 62 -10.40 -0.98 -0.83
CA LEU A 62 -10.38 0.43 -0.45
C LEU A 62 -9.32 1.18 -1.26
N TRP A 63 -9.63 2.42 -1.63
CA TRP A 63 -8.69 3.32 -2.28
C TRP A 63 -8.97 4.76 -1.86
N ALA A 64 -7.99 5.63 -2.06
CA ALA A 64 -8.11 7.04 -1.77
C ALA A 64 -8.21 7.84 -3.07
N VAL A 65 -9.05 8.87 -3.04
CA VAL A 65 -9.20 9.85 -4.12
C VAL A 65 -9.03 11.26 -3.55
N MET A 66 -8.54 12.18 -4.36
CA MET A 66 -8.53 13.60 -4.03
C MET A 66 -9.81 14.26 -4.50
N LYS A 67 -10.55 14.85 -3.56
CA LYS A 67 -11.79 15.56 -3.83
C LYS A 67 -11.51 17.00 -4.25
N MET A 68 -11.88 17.34 -5.48
CA MET A 68 -11.84 18.71 -6.01
C MET A 68 -13.14 19.48 -5.65
N PRO A 69 -13.08 20.81 -5.42
CA PRO A 69 -11.89 21.68 -5.43
C PRO A 69 -11.19 21.79 -4.06
N SER A 70 -11.61 21.02 -3.04
CA SER A 70 -11.06 21.17 -1.67
C SER A 70 -9.68 20.54 -1.48
N TYR A 71 -9.19 19.76 -2.45
CA TYR A 71 -7.94 18.98 -2.39
C TYR A 71 -7.84 18.08 -1.13
N ARG A 72 -9.00 17.61 -0.65
CA ARG A 72 -9.12 16.75 0.53
C ARG A 72 -9.01 15.30 0.09
N MET A 73 -8.32 14.47 0.86
CA MET A 73 -8.20 13.04 0.57
C MET A 73 -9.38 12.29 1.19
N GLN A 74 -10.11 11.56 0.36
CA GLN A 74 -11.25 10.76 0.76
C GLN A 74 -10.98 9.29 0.44
N MET A 75 -11.24 8.41 1.41
CA MET A 75 -11.21 6.98 1.20
C MET A 75 -12.59 6.50 0.73
N LEU A 76 -12.58 5.56 -0.22
CA LEU A 76 -13.75 4.85 -0.73
C LEU A 76 -13.59 3.35 -0.49
N GLU A 77 -14.70 2.64 -0.38
CA GLU A 77 -14.79 1.19 -0.19
C GLU A 77 -15.79 0.57 -1.16
N LEU A 78 -15.48 -0.63 -1.64
CA LEU A 78 -16.44 -1.56 -2.22
C LEU A 78 -16.49 -2.84 -1.39
N ASN A 79 -17.67 -3.44 -1.34
CA ASN A 79 -17.94 -4.72 -0.70
C ASN A 79 -18.35 -5.76 -1.74
N TYR A 80 -17.77 -6.96 -1.69
CA TYR A 80 -18.11 -8.07 -2.56
C TYR A 80 -18.97 -9.09 -1.79
N THR A 81 -20.23 -9.20 -2.18
CA THR A 81 -21.20 -10.11 -1.57
C THR A 81 -22.03 -10.78 -2.66
N ASN A 82 -22.33 -12.08 -2.50
CA ASN A 82 -23.17 -12.84 -3.43
C ASN A 82 -22.79 -12.70 -4.91
N GLY A 83 -21.49 -12.63 -5.21
CA GLY A 83 -20.98 -12.54 -6.58
C GLY A 83 -20.98 -11.13 -7.18
N GLN A 84 -21.29 -10.09 -6.41
CA GLN A 84 -21.40 -8.71 -6.89
C GLN A 84 -20.65 -7.73 -5.99
N TRP A 85 -20.05 -6.72 -6.61
CA TRP A 85 -19.50 -5.57 -5.92
C TRP A 85 -20.59 -4.52 -5.65
N SER A 86 -20.53 -3.88 -4.49
CA SER A 86 -21.37 -2.72 -4.16
C SER A 86 -21.02 -1.49 -5.01
N ASN A 87 -21.74 -0.38 -4.82
CA ASN A 87 -21.29 0.93 -5.27
C ASN A 87 -20.20 1.49 -4.34
N PRO A 88 -19.35 2.43 -4.81
CA PRO A 88 -18.40 3.14 -3.97
C PRO A 88 -19.09 3.87 -2.82
N GLU A 89 -18.62 3.62 -1.60
CA GLU A 89 -19.10 4.31 -0.40
C GLU A 89 -17.93 4.79 0.47
N ILE A 90 -18.21 5.71 1.40
CA ILE A 90 -17.22 6.15 2.39
C ILE A 90 -17.21 5.11 3.53
N PRO A 91 -16.03 4.55 3.91
CA PRO A 91 -15.96 3.60 5.02
C PRO A 91 -16.52 4.21 6.31
N GLY A 92 -17.29 3.44 7.07
CA GLY A 92 -18.02 3.96 8.24
C GLY A 92 -17.15 4.52 9.38
N PHE A 93 -15.83 4.28 9.37
CA PHE A 93 -14.88 4.86 10.34
C PHE A 93 -14.30 6.20 9.90
N CYS A 94 -14.55 6.64 8.66
CA CYS A 94 -14.04 7.89 8.14
C CYS A 94 -14.81 9.10 8.71
N ASP A 95 -14.07 10.13 9.06
CA ASP A 95 -14.58 11.41 9.58
C ASP A 95 -14.66 12.42 8.44
N SER A 96 -15.82 13.06 8.24
CA SER A 96 -16.04 14.00 7.13
C SER A 96 -15.14 15.24 7.18
N LEU A 97 -14.55 15.54 8.34
CA LEU A 97 -13.66 16.69 8.54
C LEU A 97 -12.17 16.34 8.43
N ALA A 98 -11.80 15.06 8.29
CA ALA A 98 -10.41 14.60 8.21
C ALA A 98 -10.09 13.92 6.86
N ASP A 99 -8.81 13.92 6.50
CA ASP A 99 -8.28 13.25 5.32
C ASP A 99 -8.06 11.77 5.62
N PHE A 100 -8.35 10.90 4.66
CA PHE A 100 -8.11 9.47 4.75
C PHE A 100 -7.45 9.00 3.46
N SER A 101 -6.25 8.43 3.58
CA SER A 101 -5.40 8.10 2.42
C SER A 101 -4.55 6.86 2.69
N PHE A 102 -4.00 6.28 1.62
CA PHE A 102 -3.09 5.13 1.68
C PHE A 102 -3.63 3.95 2.51
N PRO A 103 -4.84 3.42 2.19
CA PRO A 103 -5.33 2.21 2.86
C PRO A 103 -4.38 1.04 2.60
N ASN A 104 -4.11 0.22 3.62
CA ASN A 104 -3.27 -0.97 3.51
C ASN A 104 -3.72 -2.06 4.49
N PHE A 105 -4.07 -3.24 3.99
CA PHE A 105 -4.47 -4.36 4.86
C PHE A 105 -3.25 -5.05 5.47
N SER A 106 -3.37 -5.47 6.73
CA SER A 106 -2.51 -6.52 7.28
C SER A 106 -2.66 -7.80 6.46
N VAL A 107 -1.62 -8.64 6.44
CA VAL A 107 -1.59 -9.89 5.68
C VAL A 107 -2.72 -10.85 6.07
N ASP A 108 -3.15 -10.81 7.33
CA ASP A 108 -4.29 -11.61 7.82
C ASP A 108 -5.66 -10.99 7.54
N GLY A 109 -5.71 -9.78 6.95
CA GLY A 109 -6.92 -9.05 6.59
C GLY A 109 -7.71 -8.48 7.77
N LYS A 110 -7.22 -8.59 9.00
CA LYS A 110 -7.97 -8.18 10.20
C LYS A 110 -7.75 -6.73 10.59
N THR A 111 -6.75 -6.06 10.02
CA THR A 111 -6.42 -4.67 10.32
C THR A 111 -6.22 -3.90 9.01
N LEU A 112 -6.76 -2.70 8.95
CA LEU A 112 -6.47 -1.74 7.89
C LEU A 112 -5.67 -0.58 8.47
N PHE A 113 -4.49 -0.33 7.92
CA PHE A 113 -3.66 0.83 8.18
C PHE A 113 -3.96 1.93 7.18
N PHE A 114 -3.86 3.19 7.61
CA PHE A 114 -4.10 4.35 6.76
C PHE A 114 -3.50 5.62 7.36
N SER A 115 -3.29 6.62 6.50
CA SER A 115 -2.76 7.92 6.88
C SER A 115 -3.87 8.96 6.97
N SER A 116 -3.93 9.68 8.08
CA SER A 116 -4.99 10.64 8.36
C SER A 116 -4.55 11.79 9.28
N ASN A 117 -5.09 12.98 9.04
CA ASN A 117 -4.98 14.15 9.92
C ASN A 117 -6.13 14.25 10.94
N LYS A 118 -6.88 13.15 11.15
CA LYS A 118 -7.94 13.06 12.15
C LYS A 118 -7.43 13.52 13.53
N LYS A 119 -8.29 14.28 14.23
CA LYS A 119 -8.03 14.70 15.61
C LYS A 119 -7.98 13.50 16.55
N ILE A 120 -7.01 13.50 17.47
CA ILE A 120 -6.89 12.45 18.50
C ILE A 120 -8.01 12.60 19.54
N ASN A 121 -8.33 13.84 19.92
CA ASN A 121 -9.37 14.15 20.88
C ASN A 121 -9.96 15.54 20.60
N LYS A 122 -10.99 15.95 21.36
CA LYS A 122 -11.67 17.25 21.16
C LYS A 122 -10.78 18.47 21.39
N ALA A 123 -9.77 18.34 22.26
CA ALA A 123 -8.80 19.39 22.56
C ALA A 123 -7.67 19.46 21.52
N ASP A 124 -7.53 18.44 20.67
CA ASP A 124 -6.55 18.41 19.58
C ASP A 124 -7.00 19.35 18.45
N THR A 125 -6.09 20.21 18.00
CA THR A 125 -6.23 20.88 16.71
C THR A 125 -5.99 19.85 15.60
N LEU A 126 -6.43 20.10 14.36
CA LEU A 126 -6.05 19.20 13.27
C LEU A 126 -4.52 19.11 13.22
N ALA A 127 -3.99 17.89 13.13
CA ALA A 127 -2.55 17.65 13.08
C ALA A 127 -1.91 18.48 11.95
N LYS A 128 -0.68 18.96 12.13
CA LYS A 128 0.00 19.75 11.10
C LYS A 128 0.35 18.92 9.87
N GLY A 129 0.23 17.59 9.97
CA GLY A 129 0.34 16.62 8.89
C GLY A 129 -0.40 15.31 9.25
N ASN A 130 -0.36 14.33 8.36
CA ASN A 130 -0.96 13.03 8.60
C ASN A 130 -0.19 12.23 9.66
N ARG A 131 -0.89 11.40 10.43
CA ARG A 131 -0.32 10.37 11.30
C ARG A 131 -0.73 9.00 10.80
N LEU A 132 -0.05 7.95 11.26
CA LEU A 132 -0.43 6.58 10.94
C LEU A 132 -1.49 6.05 11.92
N TRP A 133 -2.62 5.64 11.35
CA TRP A 133 -3.75 5.05 12.04
C TRP A 133 -3.96 3.62 11.59
N TYR A 134 -4.66 2.86 12.41
CA TYR A 134 -5.20 1.56 12.03
C TYR A 134 -6.61 1.36 12.58
N VAL A 135 -7.39 0.51 11.92
CA VAL A 135 -8.71 0.09 12.35
C VAL A 135 -8.84 -1.42 12.22
N SER A 136 -9.42 -2.08 13.21
CA SER A 136 -9.68 -3.52 13.14
C SER A 136 -10.95 -3.82 12.34
N LEU A 137 -10.95 -4.95 11.66
CA LEU A 137 -12.08 -5.50 10.94
C LEU A 137 -12.53 -6.79 11.65
N LYS A 138 -13.79 -6.84 12.10
CA LYS A 138 -14.38 -8.01 12.75
C LYS A 138 -15.63 -8.46 11.99
N GLY A 139 -15.51 -9.57 11.26
CA GLY A 139 -16.48 -9.90 10.22
C GLY A 139 -16.45 -8.80 9.16
N ASP A 140 -17.61 -8.22 8.85
CA ASP A 140 -17.70 -7.12 7.87
C ASP A 140 -17.73 -5.72 8.52
N LYS A 141 -17.52 -5.63 9.83
CA LYS A 141 -17.66 -4.37 10.59
C LYS A 141 -16.32 -3.77 10.97
N TRP A 142 -16.15 -2.50 10.62
CA TRP A 142 -15.03 -1.68 11.06
C TRP A 142 -15.13 -1.32 12.55
N GLY A 143 -14.00 -1.37 13.23
CA GLY A 143 -13.84 -0.90 14.60
C GLY A 143 -13.65 0.62 14.69
N ILE A 144 -13.10 1.06 15.83
CA ILE A 144 -12.73 2.46 16.06
C ILE A 144 -11.26 2.64 15.68
N PRO A 145 -10.91 3.63 14.84
CA PRO A 145 -9.53 3.95 14.53
C PRO A 145 -8.66 4.23 15.76
N LYS A 146 -7.42 3.76 15.71
CA LYS A 146 -6.39 3.97 16.74
C LYS A 146 -5.10 4.43 16.07
N LEU A 147 -4.32 5.23 16.79
CA LEU A 147 -2.96 5.58 16.35
C LEU A 147 -2.02 4.40 16.55
N VAL A 148 -1.02 4.31 15.67
CA VAL A 148 0.18 3.53 15.97
C VAL A 148 0.96 4.29 17.04
N GLU A 149 0.89 3.81 18.28
CA GLU A 149 1.35 4.53 19.47
C GLU A 149 2.83 4.96 19.39
N ASN A 150 3.70 4.08 18.90
CA ASN A 150 5.13 4.34 18.73
C ASN A 150 5.41 5.45 17.70
N LEU A 151 4.43 5.77 16.84
CA LEU A 151 4.52 6.80 15.81
C LEU A 151 3.64 8.02 16.08
N LYS A 152 3.03 8.13 17.28
CA LYS A 152 2.08 9.22 17.59
C LYS A 152 2.66 10.64 17.45
N SER A 153 3.97 10.79 17.67
CA SER A 153 4.68 12.07 17.57
C SER A 153 5.16 12.41 16.16
N TYR A 154 4.99 11.49 15.20
CA TYR A 154 5.44 11.66 13.82
C TYR A 154 4.29 12.22 12.99
N GLU A 155 4.22 13.54 12.91
CA GLU A 155 3.31 14.26 12.03
C GLU A 155 3.96 14.44 10.65
N GLY A 156 3.31 13.93 9.60
CA GLY A 156 3.87 13.85 8.25
C GLY A 156 4.06 12.43 7.71
N ILE A 157 3.30 11.44 8.22
CA ILE A 157 3.31 10.08 7.70
C ILE A 157 2.33 9.93 6.54
N TYR A 158 2.80 9.45 5.38
CA TYR A 158 2.01 9.31 4.15
C TYR A 158 1.92 7.86 3.67
N GLY A 159 2.53 7.49 2.55
CA GLY A 159 2.49 6.12 2.04
C GLY A 159 2.85 5.11 3.13
N ASN A 160 2.16 3.97 3.18
CA ASN A 160 2.44 2.93 4.18
C ASN A 160 2.21 1.52 3.62
N SER A 161 2.94 0.56 4.16
CA SER A 161 2.75 -0.87 3.93
C SER A 161 3.22 -1.73 5.10
N VAL A 162 2.63 -2.91 5.23
CA VAL A 162 2.79 -3.77 6.41
C VAL A 162 3.27 -5.15 5.98
N ALA A 163 4.31 -5.65 6.64
CA ALA A 163 4.84 -7.00 6.46
C ALA A 163 4.08 -8.01 7.34
N ALA A 164 4.26 -9.31 7.07
CA ALA A 164 3.55 -10.39 7.75
C ALA A 164 3.90 -10.49 9.25
N ASP A 165 5.10 -10.06 9.64
CA ASP A 165 5.55 -10.02 11.03
C ASP A 165 4.98 -8.83 11.82
N GLY A 166 4.23 -7.93 11.16
CA GLY A 166 3.68 -6.70 11.73
C GLY A 166 4.58 -5.48 11.61
N SER A 167 5.77 -5.60 11.00
CA SER A 167 6.63 -4.47 10.68
C SER A 167 5.93 -3.52 9.70
N VAL A 168 6.04 -2.21 9.93
CA VAL A 168 5.42 -1.19 9.10
C VAL A 168 6.48 -0.37 8.40
N TYR A 169 6.33 -0.23 7.09
CA TYR A 169 7.11 0.64 6.23
C TYR A 169 6.26 1.85 5.88
N PHE A 170 6.83 3.05 5.96
CA PHE A 170 6.05 4.26 5.73
C PHE A 170 6.92 5.42 5.27
N THR A 171 6.31 6.31 4.49
CA THR A 171 6.91 7.57 4.12
C THR A 171 6.77 8.55 5.27
N TYR A 172 7.85 9.27 5.57
CA TYR A 172 7.85 10.34 6.54
C TYR A 172 8.69 11.53 6.04
N GLY A 173 8.18 12.72 6.28
CA GLY A 173 8.90 13.97 6.02
C GLY A 173 8.06 15.19 6.35
N PRO A 174 8.61 16.40 6.12
CA PRO A 174 7.87 17.63 6.40
C PRO A 174 6.58 17.70 5.58
N HIS A 175 5.57 18.36 6.13
CA HIS A 175 4.29 18.51 5.45
C HIS A 175 4.48 19.21 4.10
N ARG A 176 4.09 18.54 2.99
CA ARG A 176 4.23 19.03 1.60
C ARG A 176 5.68 19.34 1.20
N SER A 177 6.63 18.54 1.67
CA SER A 177 8.04 18.63 1.29
C SER A 177 8.37 17.82 0.03
N PRO A 178 9.34 18.24 -0.79
CA PRO A 178 9.98 17.36 -1.76
C PRO A 178 10.87 16.29 -1.10
N ASP A 179 11.21 16.45 0.19
CA ASP A 179 12.16 15.62 0.93
C ASP A 179 11.45 14.52 1.73
N TRP A 180 10.77 13.63 1.02
CA TRP A 180 10.15 12.45 1.61
C TRP A 180 11.12 11.28 1.60
N ASN A 181 11.15 10.55 2.71
CA ASN A 181 12.02 9.40 2.94
C ASN A 181 11.17 8.24 3.45
N ILE A 182 11.62 7.02 3.17
CA ILE A 182 10.98 5.80 3.66
C ILE A 182 11.65 5.36 4.97
N PHE A 183 10.82 5.08 5.97
CA PHE A 183 11.20 4.55 7.26
C PHE A 183 10.55 3.19 7.47
N SER A 184 11.11 2.41 8.40
CA SER A 184 10.48 1.21 8.92
C SER A 184 10.40 1.26 10.44
N LEU A 185 9.27 0.85 11.00
CA LEU A 185 9.11 0.47 12.40
C LEU A 185 9.00 -1.05 12.45
N LYS A 186 10.06 -1.75 12.88
CA LYS A 186 10.02 -3.21 12.99
C LYS A 186 9.15 -3.65 14.16
N ASN A 187 8.58 -4.84 14.06
CA ASN A 187 7.79 -5.39 15.16
C ASN A 187 8.65 -5.51 16.44
N GLY A 188 8.20 -4.88 17.52
CA GLY A 188 8.92 -4.81 18.79
C GLY A 188 9.79 -3.56 18.96
N ASP A 189 10.10 -2.82 17.88
CA ASP A 189 10.88 -1.59 17.98
C ASP A 189 10.08 -0.44 18.61
N LYS A 190 10.77 0.41 19.35
CA LYS A 190 10.18 1.61 19.98
C LYS A 190 10.22 2.84 19.09
N GLN A 191 11.10 2.87 18.10
CA GLN A 191 11.34 4.00 17.22
C GLN A 191 11.57 3.51 15.79
N PRO A 192 11.16 4.27 14.77
CA PRO A 192 11.43 3.93 13.39
C PRO A 192 12.89 4.17 13.01
N SER A 193 13.34 3.47 11.97
CA SER A 193 14.65 3.64 11.34
C SER A 193 14.49 4.07 9.88
N SER A 194 15.32 5.00 9.42
CA SER A 194 15.40 5.38 8.00
C SER A 194 15.94 4.21 7.19
N LEU A 195 15.43 4.01 5.96
CA LEU A 195 15.95 2.97 5.08
C LEU A 195 17.25 3.41 4.38
N PRO A 196 18.17 2.46 4.12
CA PRO A 196 19.41 2.73 3.37
C PRO A 196 19.15 3.08 1.90
N THR A 197 17.96 2.76 1.37
CA THR A 197 17.55 3.05 -0.01
C THR A 197 17.14 4.49 -0.24
N ASN A 198 17.03 5.30 0.81
CA ASN A 198 16.70 6.71 0.69
C ASN A 198 17.81 7.48 0.00
N THR A 199 17.45 8.51 -0.74
CA THR A 199 18.39 9.43 -1.37
C THR A 199 18.22 10.83 -0.80
N LYS A 200 18.97 11.80 -1.34
CA LYS A 200 18.73 13.22 -1.06
C LYS A 200 17.50 13.79 -1.80
N ASN A 201 16.86 12.97 -2.64
CA ASN A 201 15.76 13.38 -3.49
C ASN A 201 14.43 13.02 -2.80
N TYR A 202 13.60 12.24 -3.48
CA TYR A 202 12.22 11.94 -3.10
C TYR A 202 12.02 10.44 -3.08
N GLU A 203 11.52 9.91 -1.95
CA GLU A 203 11.09 8.53 -1.77
C GLU A 203 9.75 8.48 -1.03
N ASP A 204 8.73 7.90 -1.66
CA ASP A 204 7.37 7.78 -1.10
C ASP A 204 6.72 6.44 -1.50
N GLY A 205 5.50 6.22 -1.02
CA GLY A 205 4.60 5.15 -1.45
C GLY A 205 5.18 3.73 -1.33
N PRO A 206 5.84 3.34 -0.22
CA PRO A 206 6.43 2.02 -0.13
C PRO A 206 5.35 0.93 -0.15
N TYR A 207 5.53 -0.07 -1.00
CA TYR A 207 4.93 -1.38 -0.90
C TYR A 207 6.00 -2.37 -0.45
N ILE A 208 5.76 -3.06 0.67
CA ILE A 208 6.61 -4.14 1.15
C ILE A 208 5.94 -5.48 0.84
N HIS A 209 6.67 -6.42 0.21
CA HIS A 209 6.20 -7.79 0.09
C HIS A 209 5.95 -8.38 1.49
N PRO A 210 4.91 -9.21 1.73
CA PRO A 210 4.60 -9.76 3.06
C PRO A 210 5.79 -10.40 3.78
N ASN A 211 6.67 -11.09 3.06
CA ASN A 211 7.87 -11.73 3.62
C ASN A 211 9.13 -10.82 3.57
N GLU A 212 8.95 -9.53 3.28
CA GLU A 212 10.03 -8.56 3.06
C GLU A 212 11.05 -8.92 1.95
N GLU A 213 10.68 -9.78 1.01
CA GLU A 213 11.57 -10.23 -0.08
C GLU A 213 11.95 -9.10 -1.05
N TYR A 214 11.04 -8.14 -1.24
CA TYR A 214 11.26 -6.97 -2.06
C TYR A 214 10.38 -5.81 -1.59
N MET A 215 10.79 -4.60 -1.94
CA MET A 215 10.05 -3.36 -1.75
C MET A 215 9.93 -2.63 -3.09
N ILE A 216 8.74 -2.11 -3.38
CA ILE A 216 8.51 -1.20 -4.52
C ILE A 216 8.18 0.17 -3.95
N PHE A 217 8.71 1.24 -4.51
CA PHE A 217 8.46 2.60 -4.05
C PHE A 217 8.60 3.61 -5.19
N GLU A 218 8.04 4.80 -5.01
CA GLU A 218 8.15 5.88 -5.99
C GLU A 218 9.35 6.78 -5.68
N SER A 219 10.10 7.18 -6.71
CA SER A 219 11.29 8.01 -6.54
C SER A 219 11.61 8.90 -7.75
N LYS A 220 12.38 9.97 -7.49
CA LYS A 220 12.95 10.87 -8.50
C LYS A 220 14.46 10.72 -8.57
N ARG A 221 14.95 9.58 -9.05
CA ARG A 221 16.38 9.33 -9.25
C ARG A 221 16.83 9.82 -10.62
N ASN A 222 18.14 10.03 -10.77
CA ASN A 222 18.73 10.60 -11.98
C ASN A 222 18.62 9.67 -13.21
N ASP A 223 18.44 8.37 -12.99
CA ASP A 223 18.21 7.35 -14.01
C ASP A 223 16.71 7.16 -14.35
N GLY A 224 15.84 8.03 -13.82
CA GLY A 224 14.41 8.05 -14.15
C GLY A 224 14.10 8.64 -15.53
N ILE A 225 12.86 8.49 -15.97
CA ILE A 225 12.39 8.88 -17.30
C ILE A 225 11.91 10.34 -17.28
N GLU A 226 12.44 11.20 -18.17
CA GLU A 226 11.94 12.56 -18.44
C GLU A 226 11.66 13.46 -17.20
N ASN A 227 12.41 13.28 -16.10
CA ASN A 227 12.21 13.96 -14.81
C ASN A 227 10.82 13.70 -14.14
N SER A 228 10.16 12.60 -14.49
CA SER A 228 8.94 12.13 -13.85
C SER A 228 9.22 11.51 -12.46
N ILE A 229 8.17 11.00 -11.81
CA ILE A 229 8.30 10.10 -10.66
C ILE A 229 8.13 8.69 -11.20
N ASP A 230 9.12 7.85 -10.94
CA ASP A 230 9.16 6.47 -11.42
C ASP A 230 9.01 5.50 -10.25
N LEU A 231 8.56 4.28 -10.55
CA LEU A 231 8.60 3.17 -9.63
C LEU A 231 9.96 2.47 -9.68
N TYR A 232 10.52 2.23 -8.49
CA TYR A 232 11.75 1.50 -8.27
C TYR A 232 11.49 0.27 -7.41
N ILE A 233 12.30 -0.76 -7.60
CA ILE A 233 12.26 -2.00 -6.80
C ILE A 233 13.61 -2.27 -6.16
N SER A 234 13.61 -2.67 -4.89
CA SER A 234 14.78 -3.16 -4.16
C SER A 234 14.47 -4.54 -3.59
N PHE A 235 15.44 -5.45 -3.65
CA PHE A 235 15.32 -6.82 -3.15
C PHE A 235 16.06 -6.97 -1.84
N LYS A 236 15.52 -7.77 -0.93
CA LYS A 236 16.18 -8.04 0.36
C LYS A 236 17.01 -9.32 0.27
N LYS A 237 18.29 -9.26 0.62
CA LYS A 237 19.19 -10.41 0.70
C LYS A 237 20.02 -10.32 1.98
N ASN A 238 20.05 -11.39 2.77
CA ASN A 238 20.77 -11.44 4.06
C ASN A 238 20.40 -10.26 4.98
N ASP A 239 19.11 -9.94 5.05
CA ASP A 239 18.55 -8.78 5.77
C ASP A 239 18.95 -7.38 5.29
N GLU A 240 19.67 -7.28 4.18
CA GLU A 240 20.04 -6.00 3.57
C GLU A 240 19.23 -5.73 2.30
N TRP A 241 18.82 -4.48 2.13
CA TRP A 241 18.17 -4.01 0.91
C TRP A 241 19.21 -3.79 -0.19
N SER A 242 18.96 -4.31 -1.39
CA SER A 242 19.80 -4.06 -2.56
C SER A 242 19.69 -2.62 -3.02
N GLU A 243 20.64 -2.18 -3.85
CA GLU A 243 20.46 -0.95 -4.62
C GLU A 243 19.14 -1.02 -5.43
N PRO A 244 18.30 0.03 -5.36
CA PRO A 244 17.05 0.06 -6.10
C PRO A 244 17.24 0.13 -7.62
N VAL A 245 16.40 -0.58 -8.36
CA VAL A 245 16.40 -0.66 -9.82
C VAL A 245 15.12 -0.02 -10.37
N ASN A 246 15.24 0.81 -11.41
CA ASN A 246 14.09 1.38 -12.12
C ASN A 246 13.26 0.26 -12.77
N MET A 247 11.92 0.26 -12.57
CA MET A 247 11.03 -0.80 -13.05
C MET A 247 10.73 -0.76 -14.56
N GLY A 248 11.46 0.04 -15.33
CA GLY A 248 11.52 -0.01 -16.80
C GLY A 248 10.23 0.38 -17.53
N SER A 249 10.31 0.46 -18.86
CA SER A 249 9.29 1.12 -19.69
C SER A 249 7.95 0.38 -19.83
N LYS A 250 7.83 -0.83 -19.28
CA LYS A 250 6.54 -1.55 -19.21
C LYS A 250 5.66 -1.02 -18.07
N ILE A 251 6.30 -0.45 -17.05
CA ILE A 251 5.65 0.15 -15.88
C ILE A 251 5.84 1.66 -15.97
N ASN A 252 7.07 2.14 -15.97
CA ASN A 252 7.39 3.56 -15.98
C ASN A 252 7.23 4.19 -17.38
N THR A 253 6.86 5.46 -17.43
CA THR A 253 6.67 6.23 -18.66
C THR A 253 7.26 7.63 -18.52
N ALA A 254 7.09 8.48 -19.54
CA ALA A 254 7.38 9.91 -19.43
C ALA A 254 6.47 10.65 -18.43
N PHE A 255 5.43 9.98 -17.92
CA PHE A 255 4.50 10.49 -16.92
C PHE A 255 4.89 9.96 -15.54
N SER A 256 4.17 10.39 -14.49
CA SER A 256 4.45 9.93 -13.13
C SER A 256 3.72 8.63 -12.81
N GLU A 257 4.45 7.64 -12.31
CA GLU A 257 3.94 6.41 -11.73
C GLU A 257 4.10 6.41 -10.21
N ARG A 258 3.03 6.07 -9.50
CA ARG A 258 2.93 6.24 -8.04
C ARG A 258 2.17 5.12 -7.36
N PHE A 259 2.28 5.07 -6.04
CA PHE A 259 1.40 4.27 -5.18
C PHE A 259 1.36 2.77 -5.51
N ALA A 260 2.47 2.17 -5.90
CA ALA A 260 2.51 0.76 -6.30
C ALA A 260 1.98 -0.17 -5.19
N ARG A 261 1.31 -1.26 -5.58
CA ARG A 261 0.84 -2.31 -4.67
C ARG A 261 0.64 -3.62 -5.42
N VAL A 262 1.16 -4.72 -4.86
CA VAL A 262 0.82 -6.07 -5.37
C VAL A 262 -0.44 -6.60 -4.69
N SER A 263 -1.28 -7.28 -5.47
CA SER A 263 -2.52 -7.90 -5.00
C SER A 263 -2.27 -8.96 -3.92
N PRO A 264 -3.22 -9.22 -3.02
CA PRO A 264 -3.03 -10.19 -1.94
C PRO A 264 -2.74 -11.63 -2.42
N ASP A 265 -3.18 -11.98 -3.62
CA ASP A 265 -2.92 -13.27 -4.26
C ASP A 265 -1.64 -13.29 -5.12
N GLY A 266 -0.89 -12.18 -5.15
CA GLY A 266 0.38 -12.05 -5.86
C GLY A 266 0.28 -11.96 -7.38
N LYS A 267 -0.93 -11.88 -7.96
CA LYS A 267 -1.12 -11.96 -9.42
C LYS A 267 -0.96 -10.63 -10.15
N TYR A 268 -1.29 -9.50 -9.51
CA TYR A 268 -1.33 -8.21 -10.19
C TYR A 268 -0.57 -7.15 -9.41
N LEU A 269 0.15 -6.30 -10.13
CA LEU A 269 0.71 -5.07 -9.63
C LEU A 269 -0.23 -3.93 -10.05
N PHE A 270 -0.76 -3.21 -9.07
CA PHE A 270 -1.50 -1.97 -9.24
C PHE A 270 -0.61 -0.76 -8.99
N PHE A 271 -0.85 0.34 -9.69
CA PHE A 271 -0.16 1.61 -9.49
C PHE A 271 -0.99 2.76 -10.06
N GLY A 272 -0.81 3.99 -9.55
CA GLY A 272 -1.39 5.19 -10.16
C GLY A 272 -0.50 5.72 -11.28
N SER A 273 -1.08 6.23 -12.37
CA SER A 273 -0.32 6.94 -13.40
C SER A 273 -1.15 8.03 -14.06
N ASN A 274 -0.52 9.15 -14.41
CA ASN A 274 -1.15 10.23 -15.17
C ASN A 274 -0.94 10.14 -16.70
N ARG A 275 -0.54 8.96 -17.21
CA ARG A 275 -0.23 8.76 -18.64
C ARG A 275 -1.38 8.97 -19.62
N ASN A 276 -2.62 8.98 -19.15
CA ASN A 276 -3.81 9.21 -19.96
C ASN A 276 -4.46 10.59 -19.71
N GLY A 277 -3.75 11.49 -19.00
CA GLY A 277 -4.22 12.84 -18.70
C GLY A 277 -4.93 13.01 -17.36
N ASN A 278 -5.22 11.93 -16.64
CA ASN A 278 -5.71 11.93 -15.26
C ASN A 278 -4.92 10.93 -14.42
N PHE A 279 -4.78 11.14 -13.10
CA PHE A 279 -4.21 10.09 -12.25
C PHE A 279 -5.26 8.99 -12.04
N ASP A 280 -5.16 7.95 -12.85
CA ASP A 280 -6.00 6.75 -12.78
C ASP A 280 -5.21 5.55 -12.21
N ILE A 281 -5.93 4.51 -11.79
CA ILE A 281 -5.31 3.25 -11.38
C ILE A 281 -5.03 2.40 -12.63
N PHE A 282 -3.78 1.96 -12.75
CA PHE A 282 -3.33 0.98 -13.71
C PHE A 282 -3.02 -0.35 -13.03
N TRP A 283 -3.10 -1.43 -13.81
CA TRP A 283 -2.72 -2.78 -13.38
C TRP A 283 -2.00 -3.55 -14.47
N ILE A 284 -1.08 -4.43 -14.06
CA ILE A 284 -0.28 -5.31 -14.89
C ILE A 284 -0.05 -6.65 -14.19
N ASP A 285 0.23 -7.71 -14.92
CA ASP A 285 0.64 -9.00 -14.36
C ASP A 285 1.90 -8.85 -13.48
N ALA A 286 1.81 -9.25 -12.21
CA ALA A 286 2.86 -9.08 -11.20
C ALA A 286 4.11 -9.93 -11.49
N SER A 287 4.03 -10.94 -12.36
CA SER A 287 5.22 -11.69 -12.80
C SER A 287 6.25 -10.79 -13.48
N ILE A 288 5.91 -9.54 -13.82
CA ILE A 288 6.85 -8.55 -14.33
C ILE A 288 7.98 -8.26 -13.34
N ILE A 289 7.71 -8.39 -12.04
CA ILE A 289 8.69 -8.20 -10.97
C ILE A 289 9.89 -9.15 -11.11
N ASN A 290 9.69 -10.35 -11.69
CA ASN A 290 10.77 -11.30 -11.91
C ASN A 290 11.77 -10.86 -12.99
N GLU A 291 11.48 -9.82 -13.79
CA GLU A 291 12.46 -9.26 -14.73
C GLU A 291 13.58 -8.47 -14.03
N PHE A 292 13.42 -8.14 -12.74
CA PHE A 292 14.35 -7.28 -11.99
C PHE A 292 15.18 -8.02 -10.92
N LYS A 293 14.96 -9.33 -10.76
CA LYS A 293 15.66 -10.17 -9.78
C LYS A 293 17.08 -10.52 -10.21
#